data_AF-A0A0D2C0I8-F1
#
_entry.id   AF-A0A0D2C0I8-F1
#
_cell.length_a   1.000
_cell.length_b   1.000
_cell.length_c   1.000
_cell.angle_alpha   90.00
_cell.angle_beta   90.00
_cell.angle_gamma   90.00
#
_symmetry.space_group_name_H-M   'P 1'
#
loop_
_entity.id
_entity.type
_entity.pdbx_description
1 polymer ?
#
loop_
_entity_poly.entity_id
_entity_poly.type
_entity_poly.pdbx_seq_one_letter_code
_entity_poly.pdbx_strand_id
1 'polypeptide(L)'
;MALAYSRVLVYLVFLSFFLLSSKAYPFHEKLQYLSERQSISPQDRSQQVRNSIIEQGFEFIEPQSYFAISGKCKTDTRNIDTKKYANRFDFYKQAVLDATQIAQGAQKWPQFGTDASDLYMWPGLGDDDRQAYALNITKNIEAAANWDHPRWGFDAYITLTCDDPFNACNGKIGDDPRSVACYVNNTMELWGSVSCISCCGAFFTINDNKQAFDYGKAKDITQLGLDWMRTSGSYLVHEMMHTVKITQDRPHIMDQSFPGALKRRVYGPKDCAKAARGNSGLGITENTLNADSYAEFMLAMYWKDLFNGQLLPPTSTLSVTEAPPGVNQSTGDFELVSDNDDSYVDFAAQVTQPQLTCAGEPADKPPATQAWIAAQINDYCTQIANSGWIVNSTLGQYGPKGYVAGNTAPDSENDLWLSVSHDPGCDVNTAYEVELSDCQEFFGIALNGCNTNSLTRKWGGQVQANCALWNITTRAGHNTMPPNGYPPK
;
A
#
# COMPACT_ATOMS: atom_id res chain seq x y z
N MET A 1 -30.99 6.98 35.04
CA MET A 1 -31.77 7.46 33.87
C MET A 1 -31.05 8.54 33.04
N ALA A 2 -30.07 9.28 33.56
CA ALA A 2 -29.33 10.29 32.77
C ALA A 2 -28.24 9.74 31.81
N LEU A 3 -27.84 8.47 31.93
CA LEU A 3 -26.80 7.85 31.08
C LEU A 3 -27.36 7.15 29.82
N ALA A 4 -28.68 7.02 29.68
CA ALA A 4 -29.31 6.40 28.51
C ALA A 4 -29.54 7.36 27.34
N TYR A 5 -29.46 8.69 27.58
CA TYR A 5 -29.73 9.71 26.55
C TYR A 5 -28.50 10.12 25.72
N SER A 6 -27.29 9.74 26.13
CA SER A 6 -26.06 10.13 25.41
C SER A 6 -25.78 9.26 24.17
N ARG A 7 -26.23 8.00 24.16
CA ARG A 7 -26.03 7.09 23.00
C ARG A 7 -26.98 7.37 21.82
N VAL A 8 -28.15 7.96 22.08
CA VAL A 8 -29.12 8.30 21.02
C VAL A 8 -28.71 9.57 20.25
N LEU A 9 -28.01 10.50 20.91
CA LEU A 9 -27.53 11.73 20.26
C LEU A 9 -26.39 11.47 19.27
N VAL A 10 -25.53 10.48 19.52
CA VAL A 10 -24.41 10.12 18.62
C VAL A 10 -24.90 9.49 17.31
N TYR A 11 -26.03 8.76 17.34
CA TYR A 11 -26.67 8.22 16.13
C TYR A 11 -27.34 9.30 15.27
N LEU A 12 -27.84 10.39 15.87
CA LEU A 12 -28.49 11.48 15.14
C LEU A 12 -27.49 12.43 14.45
N VAL A 13 -26.28 12.57 15.01
CA VAL A 13 -25.21 13.37 14.38
C VAL A 13 -24.60 12.65 13.17
N PHE A 14 -24.49 11.31 13.21
CA PHE A 14 -24.01 10.53 12.05
C PHE A 14 -24.98 10.52 10.86
N LEU A 15 -26.29 10.63 11.09
CA LEU A 15 -27.27 10.73 9.99
C LEU A 15 -27.25 12.09 9.26
N SER A 16 -26.66 13.11 9.88
CA SER A 16 -26.71 14.49 9.37
C SER A 16 -25.63 14.79 8.32
N PHE A 17 -24.58 13.95 8.23
CA PHE A 17 -23.47 14.15 7.28
C PHE A 17 -23.73 13.58 5.86
N PHE A 18 -24.83 12.84 5.66
CA PHE A 18 -25.23 12.31 4.35
C PHE A 18 -26.18 13.23 3.54
N LEU A 19 -26.42 14.46 4.00
CA LEU A 19 -27.49 15.34 3.48
C LEU A 19 -27.00 16.54 2.65
N LEU A 20 -25.89 16.41 1.94
CA LEU A 20 -25.48 17.43 0.95
C LEU A 20 -25.62 16.84 -0.47
N SER A 21 -26.89 16.83 -0.95
CA SER A 21 -27.34 16.78 -2.37
C SER A 21 -28.58 15.89 -2.62
N SER A 22 -29.26 15.35 -1.61
CA SER A 22 -30.54 14.65 -1.82
C SER A 22 -31.72 15.56 -1.47
N LYS A 23 -32.71 15.65 -2.36
CA LYS A 23 -34.04 16.19 -2.02
C LYS A 23 -34.51 15.48 -0.74
N ALA A 24 -34.88 16.24 0.28
CA ALA A 24 -35.36 15.67 1.53
C ALA A 24 -36.70 14.96 1.29
N TYR A 25 -36.66 13.62 1.20
CA TYR A 25 -37.86 12.80 1.16
C TYR A 25 -38.60 12.87 2.50
N PRO A 26 -39.93 13.03 2.52
CA PRO A 26 -40.75 12.92 3.72
C PRO A 26 -40.45 11.63 4.49
N PHE A 27 -40.42 11.70 5.83
CA PHE A 27 -40.10 10.57 6.70
C PHE A 27 -40.99 9.33 6.45
N HIS A 28 -42.25 9.54 6.06
CA HIS A 28 -43.17 8.45 5.74
C HIS A 28 -42.76 7.69 4.47
N GLU A 29 -42.29 8.39 3.44
CA GLU A 29 -41.76 7.77 2.21
C GLU A 29 -40.47 6.98 2.50
N LYS A 30 -39.62 7.45 3.42
CA LYS A 30 -38.45 6.69 3.90
C LYS A 30 -38.83 5.39 4.62
N LEU A 31 -39.89 5.39 5.44
CA LEU A 31 -40.36 4.19 6.13
C LEU A 31 -41.01 3.18 5.18
N GLN A 32 -41.84 3.67 4.25
CA GLN A 32 -42.41 2.83 3.21
C GLN A 32 -41.29 2.18 2.38
N TYR A 33 -40.30 2.98 1.97
CA TYR A 33 -39.10 2.53 1.27
C TYR A 33 -38.30 1.45 2.02
N LEU A 34 -38.10 1.61 3.34
CA LEU A 34 -37.41 0.60 4.15
C LEU A 34 -38.23 -0.70 4.26
N SER A 35 -39.56 -0.61 4.32
CA SER A 35 -40.45 -1.78 4.38
C SER A 35 -40.48 -2.56 3.06
N GLU A 36 -40.52 -1.85 1.92
CA GLU A 36 -40.43 -2.43 0.57
C GLU A 36 -39.07 -3.09 0.33
N ARG A 37 -37.98 -2.54 0.87
CA ARG A 37 -36.65 -3.16 0.81
C ARG A 37 -36.53 -4.46 1.62
N GLN A 38 -37.27 -4.61 2.71
CA GLN A 38 -37.19 -5.78 3.58
C GLN A 38 -37.99 -6.98 3.05
N SER A 39 -38.95 -6.77 2.16
CA SER A 39 -39.83 -7.83 1.65
C SER A 39 -39.28 -8.56 0.41
N ILE A 40 -38.26 -8.03 -0.24
CA ILE A 40 -37.65 -8.60 -1.46
C ILE A 40 -36.36 -9.34 -1.11
N SER A 41 -36.17 -10.54 -1.66
CA SER A 41 -34.94 -11.30 -1.43
C SER A 41 -33.71 -10.55 -1.98
N PRO A 42 -32.52 -10.70 -1.39
CA PRO A 42 -31.30 -10.11 -1.92
C PRO A 42 -31.05 -10.42 -3.41
N GLN A 43 -31.38 -11.65 -3.84
CA GLN A 43 -31.28 -12.12 -5.22
C GLN A 43 -32.21 -11.36 -6.15
N ASP A 44 -33.48 -11.19 -5.77
CA ASP A 44 -34.46 -10.45 -6.56
C ASP A 44 -34.07 -8.97 -6.68
N ARG A 45 -33.55 -8.35 -5.61
CA ARG A 45 -33.02 -6.97 -5.65
C ARG A 45 -31.85 -6.84 -6.62
N SER A 46 -30.90 -7.77 -6.54
CA SER A 46 -29.74 -7.81 -7.44
C SER A 46 -30.18 -7.94 -8.90
N GLN A 47 -31.15 -8.80 -9.18
CA GLN A 47 -31.71 -8.98 -10.52
C GLN A 47 -32.44 -7.72 -11.03
N GLN A 48 -33.14 -6.99 -10.16
CA GLN A 48 -33.79 -5.72 -10.52
C GLN A 48 -32.77 -4.64 -10.91
N VAL A 49 -31.68 -4.49 -10.14
CA VAL A 49 -30.58 -3.56 -10.50
C VAL A 49 -29.95 -3.98 -11.83
N ARG A 50 -29.71 -5.29 -12.02
CA ARG A 50 -29.19 -5.84 -13.29
C ARG A 50 -30.08 -5.47 -14.48
N ASN A 51 -31.40 -5.64 -14.35
CA ASN A 51 -32.34 -5.31 -15.40
C ASN A 51 -32.36 -3.81 -15.70
N SER A 52 -32.34 -2.96 -14.66
CA SER A 52 -32.22 -1.50 -14.80
C SER A 52 -30.98 -1.10 -15.60
N ILE A 53 -29.82 -1.70 -15.31
CA ILE A 53 -28.57 -1.47 -16.03
C ILE A 53 -28.70 -1.84 -17.51
N ILE A 54 -29.33 -2.98 -17.82
CA ILE A 54 -29.59 -3.42 -19.21
C ILE A 54 -30.53 -2.45 -19.93
N GLU A 55 -31.61 -2.02 -19.27
CA GLU A 55 -32.57 -1.04 -19.82
C GLU A 55 -31.92 0.31 -20.13
N GLN A 56 -30.90 0.70 -19.37
CA GLN A 56 -30.06 1.88 -19.63
C GLN A 56 -29.07 1.70 -20.79
N GLY A 57 -29.07 0.53 -21.45
CA GLY A 57 -28.23 0.25 -22.62
C GLY A 57 -26.81 -0.16 -22.26
N PHE A 58 -26.57 -0.67 -21.05
CA PHE A 58 -25.30 -1.28 -20.69
C PHE A 58 -25.31 -2.78 -20.97
N GLU A 59 -24.12 -3.32 -21.26
CA GLU A 59 -23.91 -4.73 -21.52
C GLU A 59 -22.91 -5.30 -20.52
N PHE A 60 -23.28 -6.39 -19.88
CA PHE A 60 -22.43 -7.08 -18.93
C PHE A 60 -21.25 -7.75 -19.62
N ILE A 61 -20.05 -7.61 -19.04
CA ILE A 61 -18.81 -8.18 -19.62
C ILE A 61 -18.92 -9.70 -19.73
N GLU A 62 -19.57 -10.32 -18.73
CA GLU A 62 -19.95 -11.73 -18.72
C GLU A 62 -21.36 -11.91 -18.14
N PRO A 63 -22.07 -13.00 -18.46
CA PRO A 63 -23.46 -13.22 -18.02
C PRO A 63 -23.69 -13.16 -16.51
N GLN A 64 -22.67 -13.42 -15.69
CA GLN A 64 -22.75 -13.37 -14.22
C GLN A 64 -21.92 -12.23 -13.61
N SER A 65 -21.31 -11.39 -14.45
CA SER A 65 -20.48 -10.29 -14.00
C SER A 65 -21.29 -9.20 -13.31
N TYR A 66 -20.64 -8.48 -12.39
CA TYR A 66 -21.13 -7.23 -11.80
C TYR A 66 -20.63 -5.98 -12.55
N PHE A 67 -19.87 -6.18 -13.64
CA PHE A 67 -19.42 -5.13 -14.53
C PHE A 67 -20.29 -5.06 -15.77
N ALA A 68 -20.75 -3.85 -16.08
CA ALA A 68 -21.42 -3.56 -17.34
C ALA A 68 -20.78 -2.35 -18.01
N ILE A 69 -20.60 -2.42 -19.33
CA ILE A 69 -20.04 -1.35 -20.14
C ILE A 69 -21.16 -0.79 -21.01
N SER A 70 -21.24 0.54 -21.15
CA SER A 70 -22.24 1.17 -22.00
C SER A 70 -22.13 0.67 -23.44
N GLY A 71 -23.26 0.25 -24.04
CA GLY A 71 -23.30 -0.21 -25.43
C GLY A 71 -22.85 0.87 -26.42
N LYS A 72 -22.94 2.15 -26.06
CA LYS A 72 -22.42 3.27 -26.87
C LYS A 72 -20.91 3.16 -27.13
N CYS A 73 -20.16 2.59 -26.19
CA CYS A 73 -18.72 2.39 -26.31
C CYS A 73 -18.34 1.49 -27.49
N LYS A 74 -19.26 0.67 -28.03
CA LYS A 74 -19.00 -0.21 -29.18
C LYS A 74 -18.75 0.54 -30.48
N THR A 75 -19.25 1.77 -30.56
CA THR A 75 -19.08 2.65 -31.74
C THR A 75 -18.06 3.76 -31.50
N ASP A 76 -17.57 3.91 -30.27
CA ASP A 76 -16.61 4.94 -29.91
C ASP A 76 -15.17 4.45 -30.11
N THR A 77 -14.45 5.10 -31.02
CA THR A 77 -13.07 4.77 -31.39
C THR A 77 -12.09 5.90 -31.06
N ARG A 78 -12.52 6.91 -30.30
CA ARG A 78 -11.67 8.06 -29.97
C ARG A 78 -10.54 7.65 -29.04
N ASN A 79 -9.32 8.13 -29.30
CA ASN A 79 -8.15 8.00 -28.43
C ASN A 79 -7.76 6.55 -28.05
N ILE A 80 -8.06 5.57 -28.90
CA ILE A 80 -7.59 4.19 -28.74
C ILE A 80 -6.63 3.83 -29.88
N ASP A 81 -5.75 2.85 -29.66
CA ASP A 81 -5.05 2.18 -30.74
C ASP A 81 -6.00 1.20 -31.47
N THR A 82 -6.55 1.64 -32.60
CA THR A 82 -7.50 0.86 -33.39
C THR A 82 -6.88 -0.37 -34.05
N LYS A 83 -5.54 -0.51 -34.07
CA LYS A 83 -4.88 -1.75 -34.49
C LYS A 83 -5.03 -2.85 -33.44
N LYS A 84 -5.32 -2.49 -32.19
CA LYS A 84 -5.37 -3.38 -31.04
C LYS A 84 -6.79 -3.60 -30.53
N TYR A 85 -7.58 -2.54 -30.47
CA TYR A 85 -8.96 -2.58 -29.99
C TYR A 85 -9.90 -2.05 -31.07
N ALA A 86 -11.02 -2.73 -31.32
CA ALA A 86 -11.94 -2.24 -32.35
C ALA A 86 -12.65 -0.95 -31.90
N ASN A 87 -12.83 -0.77 -30.60
CA ASN A 87 -13.55 0.34 -29.97
C ASN A 87 -13.20 0.43 -28.46
N ARG A 88 -13.73 1.45 -27.77
CA ARG A 88 -13.53 1.64 -26.33
C ARG A 88 -14.20 0.56 -25.47
N PHE A 89 -15.21 -0.14 -25.99
CA PHE A 89 -15.83 -1.27 -25.29
C PHE A 89 -14.81 -2.41 -25.11
N ASP A 90 -14.09 -2.76 -26.18
CA ASP A 90 -13.04 -3.78 -26.14
C ASP A 90 -11.86 -3.36 -25.24
N PHE A 91 -11.49 -2.07 -25.28
CA PHE A 91 -10.46 -1.53 -24.38
C PHE A 91 -10.87 -1.68 -22.91
N TYR A 92 -12.09 -1.27 -22.54
CA TYR A 92 -12.59 -1.41 -21.17
C TYR A 92 -12.63 -2.87 -20.73
N LYS A 93 -13.06 -3.77 -21.60
CA LYS A 93 -13.05 -5.21 -21.30
C LYS A 93 -11.64 -5.68 -20.94
N GLN A 94 -10.62 -5.27 -21.71
CA GLN A 94 -9.24 -5.60 -21.38
C GLN A 94 -8.77 -4.95 -20.08
N ALA A 95 -9.08 -3.67 -19.85
CA ALA A 95 -8.70 -2.96 -18.63
C ALA A 95 -9.29 -3.61 -17.37
N VAL A 96 -10.53 -4.12 -17.43
CA VAL A 96 -11.15 -4.87 -16.31
C VAL A 96 -10.43 -6.18 -16.03
N LEU A 97 -10.06 -6.92 -17.08
CA LEU A 97 -9.28 -8.16 -16.93
C LEU A 97 -7.91 -7.87 -16.31
N ASP A 98 -7.23 -6.84 -16.78
CA ASP A 98 -5.92 -6.41 -16.30
C ASP A 98 -5.96 -5.94 -14.84
N ALA A 99 -6.97 -5.13 -14.50
CA ALA A 99 -7.23 -4.68 -13.13
C ALA A 99 -7.47 -5.88 -12.20
N THR A 100 -8.19 -6.90 -12.68
CA THR A 100 -8.51 -8.09 -11.88
C THR A 100 -7.24 -8.89 -11.59
N GLN A 101 -6.36 -9.05 -12.58
CA GLN A 101 -5.07 -9.70 -12.39
C GLN A 101 -4.17 -8.95 -11.40
N ILE A 102 -4.14 -7.61 -11.50
CA ILE A 102 -3.38 -6.76 -10.57
C ILE A 102 -3.87 -6.96 -9.13
N ALA A 103 -5.19 -6.88 -8.91
CA ALA A 103 -5.78 -7.05 -7.59
C ALA A 103 -5.57 -8.48 -7.03
N GLN A 104 -5.71 -9.51 -7.86
CA GLN A 104 -5.44 -10.91 -7.47
C GLN A 104 -3.98 -11.14 -7.08
N GLY A 105 -3.03 -10.52 -7.79
CA GLY A 105 -1.61 -10.57 -7.44
C GLY A 105 -1.32 -10.06 -6.02
N ALA A 106 -2.05 -9.03 -5.60
CA ALA A 106 -1.92 -8.42 -4.27
C ALA A 106 -2.51 -9.24 -3.12
N GLN A 107 -3.38 -10.23 -3.39
CA GLN A 107 -3.92 -11.12 -2.34
C GLN A 107 -2.87 -12.00 -1.66
N LYS A 108 -1.65 -12.07 -2.20
CA LYS A 108 -0.50 -12.75 -1.60
C LYS A 108 0.04 -12.01 -0.37
N TRP A 109 -0.43 -10.79 -0.10
CA TRP A 109 -0.14 -10.02 1.10
C TRP A 109 -1.06 -10.44 2.27
N PRO A 110 -0.58 -10.49 3.53
CA PRO A 110 0.73 -10.04 4.02
C PRO A 110 1.85 -11.08 3.96
N GLN A 111 1.59 -12.28 3.44
CA GLN A 111 2.60 -13.36 3.43
C GLN A 111 3.78 -13.03 2.50
N PHE A 112 3.53 -12.25 1.44
CA PHE A 112 4.52 -11.74 0.51
C PHE A 112 4.30 -10.24 0.27
N GLY A 113 5.38 -9.52 -0.05
CA GLY A 113 5.30 -8.13 -0.47
C GLY A 113 5.25 -7.10 0.66
N THR A 114 5.80 -7.43 1.83
CA THR A 114 5.92 -6.47 2.93
C THR A 114 6.72 -5.24 2.50
N ASP A 115 7.76 -5.41 1.70
CA ASP A 115 8.53 -4.33 1.06
C ASP A 115 7.66 -3.42 0.18
N ALA A 116 6.73 -3.97 -0.61
CA ALA A 116 5.79 -3.18 -1.39
C ALA A 116 4.80 -2.44 -0.49
N SER A 117 4.30 -3.08 0.57
CA SER A 117 3.41 -2.41 1.52
C SER A 117 4.13 -1.34 2.34
N ASP A 118 5.36 -1.57 2.75
CA ASP A 118 6.16 -0.57 3.47
C ASP A 118 6.43 0.63 2.56
N LEU A 119 6.65 0.37 1.27
CA LEU A 119 6.89 1.41 0.29
C LEU A 119 5.65 2.26 -0.01
N TYR A 120 4.46 1.66 -0.22
CA TYR A 120 3.29 2.39 -0.72
C TYR A 120 2.15 2.59 0.30
N MET A 121 2.11 1.78 1.36
CA MET A 121 1.06 1.81 2.39
C MET A 121 1.58 2.28 3.76
N TRP A 122 2.82 1.89 4.10
CA TRP A 122 3.50 2.06 5.39
C TRP A 122 2.56 1.92 6.59
N PRO A 123 2.44 0.72 7.17
CA PRO A 123 1.60 0.53 8.33
C PRO A 123 2.32 0.88 9.65
N GLY A 124 3.41 1.68 9.62
CA GLY A 124 4.34 1.92 10.73
C GLY A 124 3.72 2.63 11.94
N LEU A 125 2.90 1.88 12.66
CA LEU A 125 2.30 2.20 13.94
C LEU A 125 2.68 1.09 14.94
N GLY A 126 2.51 1.40 16.23
CA GLY A 126 2.55 0.37 17.27
C GLY A 126 1.56 -0.77 16.98
N ASP A 127 1.76 -1.92 17.63
CA ASP A 127 1.13 -3.20 17.28
C ASP A 127 -0.40 -3.16 17.10
N ASP A 128 -1.11 -2.33 17.88
CA ASP A 128 -2.57 -2.29 17.89
C ASP A 128 -3.17 -1.57 16.68
N ASP A 129 -2.69 -0.37 16.34
CA ASP A 129 -3.20 0.37 15.18
C ASP A 129 -2.75 -0.29 13.86
N ARG A 130 -1.53 -0.87 13.85
CA ARG A 130 -1.03 -1.64 12.72
C ARG A 130 -1.97 -2.78 12.34
N GLN A 131 -2.52 -3.49 13.33
CA GLN A 131 -3.47 -4.58 13.09
C GLN A 131 -4.80 -4.09 12.50
N ALA A 132 -5.33 -2.96 12.99
CA ALA A 132 -6.61 -2.42 12.51
C ALA A 132 -6.52 -1.96 11.04
N TYR A 133 -5.46 -1.24 10.68
CA TYR A 133 -5.25 -0.79 9.29
C TYR A 133 -4.90 -1.95 8.36
N ALA A 134 -4.04 -2.87 8.81
CA ALA A 134 -3.71 -4.06 8.04
C ALA A 134 -4.98 -4.85 7.68
N LEU A 135 -5.92 -5.02 8.62
CA LEU A 135 -7.17 -5.71 8.37
C LEU A 135 -8.04 -5.00 7.31
N ASN A 136 -8.14 -3.68 7.37
CA ASN A 136 -8.91 -2.91 6.37
C ASN A 136 -8.24 -3.00 4.99
N ILE A 137 -6.91 -2.87 4.93
CA ILE A 137 -6.14 -3.03 3.70
C ILE A 137 -6.36 -4.43 3.11
N THR A 138 -6.21 -5.50 3.89
CA THR A 138 -6.47 -6.88 3.42
C THR A 138 -7.89 -7.00 2.88
N LYS A 139 -8.90 -6.54 3.62
CA LYS A 139 -10.31 -6.64 3.21
C LYS A 139 -10.61 -5.85 1.94
N ASN A 140 -9.97 -4.70 1.75
CA ASN A 140 -10.09 -3.88 0.55
C ASN A 140 -9.42 -4.57 -0.66
N ILE A 141 -8.22 -5.14 -0.49
CA ILE A 141 -7.55 -5.95 -1.52
C ILE A 141 -8.39 -7.18 -1.89
N GLU A 142 -8.92 -7.89 -0.90
CA GLU A 142 -9.80 -9.03 -1.13
C GLU A 142 -11.10 -8.61 -1.82
N ALA A 143 -11.66 -7.45 -1.49
CA ALA A 143 -12.83 -6.91 -2.18
C ALA A 143 -12.51 -6.61 -3.64
N ALA A 144 -11.33 -6.04 -3.91
CA ALA A 144 -10.88 -5.72 -5.27
C ALA A 144 -10.65 -7.01 -6.08
N ALA A 145 -9.93 -7.98 -5.53
CA ALA A 145 -9.67 -9.24 -6.22
C ALA A 145 -10.92 -10.10 -6.50
N ASN A 146 -12.03 -9.84 -5.81
CA ASN A 146 -13.30 -10.57 -5.93
C ASN A 146 -14.49 -9.64 -6.27
N TRP A 147 -14.25 -8.50 -6.93
CA TRP A 147 -15.29 -7.51 -7.21
C TRP A 147 -16.41 -8.01 -8.15
N ASP A 148 -16.15 -9.10 -8.87
CA ASP A 148 -17.01 -9.78 -9.83
C ASP A 148 -17.80 -10.91 -9.19
N HIS A 149 -17.62 -11.15 -7.89
CA HIS A 149 -18.36 -12.15 -7.14
C HIS A 149 -19.49 -11.50 -6.33
N PRO A 150 -20.62 -12.23 -6.12
CA PRO A 150 -21.61 -11.84 -5.13
C PRO A 150 -20.94 -11.79 -3.75
N ARG A 151 -21.07 -10.66 -3.04
CA ARG A 151 -20.70 -10.56 -1.62
C ARG A 151 -21.95 -10.32 -0.80
N TRP A 152 -22.06 -11.04 0.31
CA TRP A 152 -23.31 -11.26 1.03
C TRP A 152 -24.03 -9.95 1.38
N GLY A 153 -25.26 -9.78 0.87
CA GLY A 153 -26.23 -8.79 1.34
C GLY A 153 -26.22 -7.42 0.65
N PHE A 154 -25.21 -7.11 -0.17
CA PHE A 154 -25.11 -5.84 -0.92
C PHE A 154 -24.41 -6.05 -2.27
N ASP A 155 -25.20 -6.28 -3.32
CA ASP A 155 -24.69 -6.40 -4.69
C ASP A 155 -24.59 -5.03 -5.33
N ALA A 156 -23.51 -4.30 -5.03
CA ALA A 156 -23.17 -3.13 -5.81
C ALA A 156 -22.69 -3.56 -7.22
N TYR A 157 -23.20 -2.87 -8.23
CA TYR A 157 -22.80 -3.04 -9.62
C TYR A 157 -21.84 -1.91 -10.01
N ILE A 158 -20.91 -2.20 -10.91
CA ILE A 158 -19.99 -1.21 -11.47
C ILE A 158 -20.32 -1.04 -12.95
N THR A 159 -20.64 0.18 -13.35
CA THR A 159 -20.89 0.52 -14.75
C THR A 159 -19.73 1.35 -15.30
N LEU A 160 -19.35 1.09 -16.54
CA LEU A 160 -18.29 1.79 -17.27
C LEU A 160 -18.92 2.53 -18.45
N THR A 161 -18.68 3.83 -18.56
CA THR A 161 -19.25 4.66 -19.63
C THR A 161 -18.18 5.46 -20.38
N CYS A 162 -18.37 5.58 -21.70
CA CYS A 162 -17.55 6.42 -22.58
C CYS A 162 -18.08 7.86 -22.71
N ASP A 163 -19.24 8.13 -22.11
CA ASP A 163 -19.79 9.47 -21.96
C ASP A 163 -19.13 10.16 -20.75
N ASP A 164 -19.09 11.49 -20.74
CA ASP A 164 -18.70 12.30 -19.58
C ASP A 164 -19.96 12.98 -19.00
N PRO A 165 -20.85 12.22 -18.32
CA PRO A 165 -22.15 12.73 -17.87
C PRO A 165 -22.05 13.88 -16.86
N PHE A 166 -20.89 14.06 -16.22
CA PHE A 166 -20.67 15.09 -15.20
C PHE A 166 -19.73 16.20 -15.68
N ASN A 167 -19.32 16.18 -16.96
CA ASN A 167 -18.37 17.13 -17.55
C ASN A 167 -17.08 17.27 -16.71
N ALA A 168 -16.60 16.16 -16.12
CA ALA A 168 -15.43 16.15 -15.27
C ALA A 168 -14.13 15.93 -16.07
N CYS A 169 -14.19 15.39 -17.29
CA CYS A 169 -12.99 15.16 -18.11
C CYS A 169 -12.29 16.44 -18.55
N ASN A 170 -13.03 17.56 -18.62
CA ASN A 170 -12.46 18.89 -18.89
C ASN A 170 -12.32 19.72 -17.60
N GLY A 171 -12.58 19.11 -16.43
CA GLY A 171 -12.46 19.74 -15.13
C GLY A 171 -11.00 19.92 -14.72
N LYS A 172 -10.74 20.90 -13.86
CA LYS A 172 -9.46 21.01 -13.16
C LYS A 172 -9.57 20.35 -11.79
N ILE A 173 -8.61 19.50 -11.42
CA ILE A 173 -8.53 18.93 -10.08
C ILE A 173 -7.76 19.92 -9.19
N GLY A 174 -8.43 20.98 -8.74
CA GLY A 174 -7.78 22.03 -7.95
C GLY A 174 -6.62 22.68 -8.71
N ASP A 175 -5.43 22.68 -8.11
CA ASP A 175 -4.19 23.19 -8.70
C ASP A 175 -3.36 22.10 -9.40
N ASP A 176 -3.86 20.87 -9.47
CA ASP A 176 -3.19 19.77 -10.16
C ASP A 176 -3.28 19.99 -11.68
N PRO A 177 -2.14 20.10 -12.39
CA PRO A 177 -2.12 20.32 -13.83
C PRO A 177 -2.48 19.05 -14.62
N ARG A 178 -2.53 17.86 -14.00
CA ARG A 178 -2.79 16.60 -14.70
C ARG A 178 -4.24 16.51 -15.19
N SER A 179 -4.43 15.93 -16.38
CA SER A 179 -5.78 15.59 -16.84
C SER A 179 -6.40 14.48 -16.00
N VAL A 180 -7.72 14.59 -15.85
CA VAL A 180 -8.54 13.52 -15.28
C VAL A 180 -8.46 12.32 -16.22
N ALA A 181 -7.94 11.18 -15.76
CA ALA A 181 -7.94 9.94 -16.54
C ALA A 181 -9.32 9.28 -16.47
N CYS A 182 -9.87 9.14 -15.27
CA CYS A 182 -11.20 8.65 -14.99
C CYS A 182 -11.75 9.33 -13.73
N TYR A 183 -13.03 9.09 -13.44
CA TYR A 183 -13.63 9.43 -12.16
C TYR A 183 -14.80 8.49 -11.84
N VAL A 184 -15.14 8.39 -10.56
CA VAL A 184 -16.26 7.59 -10.06
C VAL A 184 -17.40 8.44 -9.53
N ASN A 185 -18.63 8.09 -9.91
CA ASN A 185 -19.83 8.55 -9.24
C ASN A 185 -20.58 7.38 -8.60
N ASN A 186 -20.68 7.41 -7.27
CA ASN A 186 -21.44 6.45 -6.48
C ASN A 186 -22.90 6.91 -6.37
N THR A 187 -23.81 6.19 -7.03
CA THR A 187 -25.25 6.46 -6.96
C THR A 187 -25.96 5.41 -6.12
N MET A 188 -26.86 5.86 -5.24
CA MET A 188 -27.80 4.97 -4.56
C MET A 188 -29.08 4.88 -5.38
N GLU A 189 -29.38 3.68 -5.88
CA GLU A 189 -30.67 3.37 -6.50
C GLU A 189 -31.65 2.80 -5.47
N LEU A 190 -32.93 2.74 -5.85
CA LEU A 190 -34.00 2.19 -5.01
C LEU A 190 -33.62 0.78 -4.51
N TRP A 191 -33.05 -0.03 -5.38
CA TRP A 191 -32.80 -1.47 -5.17
C TRP A 191 -31.36 -1.82 -4.80
N GLY A 192 -30.42 -0.88 -4.89
CA GLY A 192 -29.00 -1.15 -4.64
C GLY A 192 -28.12 0.09 -4.79
N SER A 193 -26.82 -0.12 -4.95
CA SER A 193 -25.88 0.97 -5.26
C SER A 193 -25.18 0.66 -6.57
N VAL A 194 -25.07 1.66 -7.44
CA VAL A 194 -24.37 1.55 -8.72
C VAL A 194 -23.24 2.56 -8.71
N SER A 195 -22.02 2.08 -8.91
CA SER A 195 -20.85 2.93 -9.09
C SER A 195 -20.60 3.10 -10.57
N CYS A 196 -20.71 4.32 -11.08
CA CYS A 196 -20.47 4.64 -12.48
C CYS A 196 -19.07 5.20 -12.62
N ILE A 197 -18.19 4.48 -13.33
CA ILE A 197 -16.84 4.91 -13.68
C ILE A 197 -16.91 5.48 -15.10
N SER A 198 -16.49 6.74 -15.24
CA SER A 198 -16.41 7.42 -16.54
C SER A 198 -14.94 7.73 -16.82
N CYS A 199 -14.41 7.24 -17.94
CA CYS A 199 -13.02 7.53 -18.32
C CYS A 199 -12.91 8.51 -19.47
N CYS A 200 -11.89 9.34 -19.38
CA CYS A 200 -11.60 10.44 -20.26
C CYS A 200 -10.60 10.04 -21.35
N GLY A 201 -10.30 10.98 -22.24
CA GLY A 201 -9.44 10.72 -23.40
C GLY A 201 -8.08 10.12 -23.06
N ALA A 202 -7.45 10.59 -21.98
CA ALA A 202 -6.13 10.18 -21.54
C ALA A 202 -6.07 8.70 -21.11
N PHE A 203 -7.14 8.14 -20.53
CA PHE A 203 -7.15 6.74 -20.09
C PHE A 203 -7.01 5.76 -21.25
N PHE A 204 -7.65 6.05 -22.39
CA PHE A 204 -7.70 5.16 -23.53
C PHE A 204 -6.38 5.08 -24.33
N THR A 205 -5.42 5.96 -24.02
CA THR A 205 -4.08 5.94 -24.60
C THR A 205 -3.07 5.17 -23.74
N ILE A 206 -3.46 4.70 -22.56
CA ILE A 206 -2.57 3.99 -21.63
C ILE A 206 -2.36 2.55 -22.11
N ASN A 207 -1.13 2.05 -21.95
CA ASN A 207 -0.78 0.66 -22.23
C ASN A 207 -1.56 -0.31 -21.35
N ASP A 208 -1.85 -1.50 -21.86
CA ASP A 208 -2.38 -2.61 -21.07
C ASP A 208 -1.23 -3.39 -20.39
N ASN A 209 -1.56 -4.34 -19.52
CA ASN A 209 -0.56 -5.16 -18.79
C ASN A 209 0.36 -5.89 -19.76
N LYS A 210 -0.18 -6.42 -20.86
CA LYS A 210 0.63 -7.15 -21.83
C LYS A 210 1.65 -6.24 -22.52
N GLN A 211 1.27 -5.03 -22.90
CA GLN A 211 2.18 -4.06 -23.53
C GLN A 211 3.27 -3.61 -22.56
N ALA A 212 2.92 -3.29 -21.31
CA ALA A 212 3.89 -2.92 -20.29
C ALA A 212 4.87 -4.06 -20.01
N PHE A 213 4.38 -5.30 -19.92
CA PHE A 213 5.24 -6.48 -19.77
C PHE A 213 6.14 -6.70 -20.99
N ASP A 214 5.60 -6.63 -22.20
CA ASP A 214 6.36 -6.82 -23.43
C ASP A 214 7.48 -5.78 -23.58
N TYR A 215 7.26 -4.56 -23.07
CA TYR A 215 8.27 -3.51 -22.97
C TYR A 215 9.34 -3.83 -21.91
N GLY A 216 8.93 -4.22 -20.71
CA GLY A 216 9.83 -4.42 -19.56
C GLY A 216 10.63 -5.72 -19.61
N LYS A 217 10.09 -6.80 -20.18
CA LYS A 217 10.68 -8.15 -20.07
C LYS A 217 12.08 -8.33 -20.67
N ALA A 218 12.51 -7.43 -21.56
CA ALA A 218 13.84 -7.46 -22.16
C ALA A 218 14.81 -6.46 -21.53
N LYS A 219 14.35 -5.64 -20.58
CA LYS A 219 15.14 -4.59 -19.93
C LYS A 219 15.75 -5.09 -18.63
N ASP A 220 16.83 -4.46 -18.22
CA ASP A 220 17.31 -4.61 -16.85
C ASP A 220 16.26 -4.03 -15.90
N ILE A 221 15.84 -4.81 -14.92
CA ILE A 221 14.82 -4.40 -13.96
C ILE A 221 15.22 -3.17 -13.15
N THR A 222 16.52 -2.92 -12.96
CA THR A 222 17.03 -1.73 -12.29
C THR A 222 16.80 -0.45 -13.11
N GLN A 223 16.49 -0.59 -14.39
CA GLN A 223 16.12 0.49 -15.31
C GLN A 223 14.60 0.65 -15.45
N LEU A 224 13.81 -0.22 -14.82
CA LEU A 224 12.36 -0.13 -14.80
C LEU A 224 11.91 0.63 -13.56
N GLY A 225 11.05 1.62 -13.78
CA GLY A 225 10.33 2.31 -12.71
C GLY A 225 8.86 1.94 -12.74
N LEU A 226 8.21 1.94 -11.58
CA LEU A 226 6.78 1.62 -11.50
C LEU A 226 5.93 2.61 -12.34
N ASP A 227 6.37 3.86 -12.48
CA ASP A 227 5.72 4.89 -13.30
C ASP A 227 5.58 4.47 -14.77
N TRP A 228 6.60 3.82 -15.32
CA TRP A 228 6.62 3.30 -16.69
C TRP A 228 5.78 2.05 -16.87
N MET A 229 5.48 1.38 -15.77
CA MET A 229 4.76 0.11 -15.72
C MET A 229 3.30 0.28 -15.27
N ARG A 230 2.82 1.53 -15.15
CA ARG A 230 1.40 1.84 -14.97
C ARG A 230 0.62 1.47 -16.22
N THR A 231 -0.59 0.97 -16.03
CA THR A 231 -1.41 0.39 -17.11
C THR A 231 -2.85 0.86 -17.00
N SER A 232 -3.63 0.66 -18.05
CA SER A 232 -5.09 0.88 -17.98
C SER A 232 -5.73 0.03 -16.88
N GLY A 233 -5.16 -1.15 -16.58
CA GLY A 233 -5.53 -1.96 -15.42
C GLY A 233 -5.27 -1.26 -14.09
N SER A 234 -4.08 -0.68 -13.87
CA SER A 234 -3.75 0.00 -12.61
C SER A 234 -4.59 1.26 -12.38
N TYR A 235 -4.83 2.04 -13.43
CA TYR A 235 -5.75 3.18 -13.37
C TYR A 235 -7.18 2.75 -13.07
N LEU A 236 -7.64 1.62 -13.62
CA LEU A 236 -8.96 1.13 -13.30
C LEU A 236 -9.05 0.58 -11.87
N VAL A 237 -7.98 -0.04 -11.35
CA VAL A 237 -7.89 -0.41 -9.91
C VAL A 237 -8.08 0.83 -9.05
N HIS A 238 -7.38 1.93 -9.34
CA HIS A 238 -7.54 3.21 -8.62
C HIS A 238 -9.03 3.62 -8.54
N GLU A 239 -9.71 3.70 -9.68
CA GLU A 239 -11.13 4.07 -9.71
C GLU A 239 -12.01 3.07 -8.96
N MET A 240 -11.72 1.77 -9.08
CA MET A 240 -12.48 0.73 -8.38
C MET A 240 -12.40 0.91 -6.86
N MET A 241 -11.28 1.41 -6.32
CA MET A 241 -11.16 1.67 -4.88
C MET A 241 -12.14 2.76 -4.38
N HIS A 242 -12.52 3.71 -5.23
CA HIS A 242 -13.56 4.69 -4.92
C HIS A 242 -14.98 4.12 -4.94
N THR A 243 -15.19 2.88 -5.36
CA THR A 243 -16.55 2.33 -5.46
C THR A 243 -17.05 1.85 -4.11
N VAL A 244 -18.35 2.02 -3.86
CA VAL A 244 -19.00 1.45 -2.67
C VAL A 244 -18.96 -0.08 -2.64
N LYS A 245 -18.69 -0.73 -3.78
CA LYS A 245 -18.47 -2.18 -3.88
C LYS A 245 -17.24 -2.61 -3.08
N ILE A 246 -16.18 -1.77 -3.08
CA ILE A 246 -14.94 -2.04 -2.38
C ILE A 246 -15.02 -1.61 -0.91
N THR A 247 -15.46 -0.38 -0.63
CA THR A 247 -15.40 0.15 0.74
C THR A 247 -16.47 -0.44 1.64
N GLN A 248 -17.70 -0.62 1.14
CA GLN A 248 -18.82 -1.21 1.88
C GLN A 248 -19.03 -0.55 3.26
N ASP A 249 -18.78 -1.29 4.34
CA ASP A 249 -18.89 -0.89 5.75
C ASP A 249 -17.60 -0.28 6.32
N ARG A 250 -16.54 -0.22 5.52
CA ARG A 250 -15.24 0.38 5.87
C ARG A 250 -15.19 1.85 5.45
N PRO A 251 -14.26 2.64 6.01
CA PRO A 251 -14.02 4.01 5.57
C PRO A 251 -13.89 4.11 4.05
N HIS A 252 -14.48 5.16 3.49
CA HIS A 252 -14.45 5.39 2.06
C HIS A 252 -13.04 5.78 1.61
N ILE A 253 -12.56 5.15 0.55
CA ILE A 253 -11.27 5.43 -0.07
C ILE A 253 -11.47 6.56 -1.07
N MET A 254 -10.63 7.57 -0.98
CA MET A 254 -10.73 8.81 -1.75
C MET A 254 -9.34 9.26 -2.21
N ASP A 255 -9.31 10.25 -3.08
CA ASP A 255 -8.05 10.86 -3.46
C ASP A 255 -7.55 11.77 -2.36
N GLN A 256 -6.40 11.43 -1.81
CA GLN A 256 -5.79 12.23 -0.75
C GLN A 256 -4.92 13.33 -1.33
N SER A 257 -4.65 14.33 -0.49
CA SER A 257 -3.75 15.43 -0.80
C SER A 257 -2.77 15.59 0.35
N PHE A 258 -1.51 15.89 0.05
CA PHE A 258 -0.57 16.34 1.06
C PHE A 258 -1.12 17.58 1.78
N PRO A 259 -0.87 17.73 3.08
CA PRO A 259 -1.21 18.96 3.80
C PRO A 259 -0.39 20.14 3.26
N GLY A 260 -0.89 21.36 3.47
CA GLY A 260 -0.20 22.60 3.11
C GLY A 260 -0.92 23.45 2.07
N ALA A 261 -0.26 24.54 1.66
CA ALA A 261 -0.88 25.59 0.84
C ALA A 261 -1.27 25.13 -0.58
N LEU A 262 -0.51 24.20 -1.16
CA LEU A 262 -0.69 23.74 -2.54
C LEU A 262 -1.63 22.51 -2.66
N LYS A 263 -2.04 21.89 -1.54
CA LYS A 263 -2.94 20.71 -1.46
C LYS A 263 -2.74 19.66 -2.58
N ARG A 264 -1.48 19.43 -2.95
CA ARG A 264 -1.12 18.54 -4.08
C ARG A 264 -1.63 17.13 -3.82
N ARG A 265 -2.27 16.51 -4.82
CA ARG A 265 -2.78 15.14 -4.75
C ARG A 265 -1.66 14.12 -4.54
N VAL A 266 -1.97 13.03 -3.86
CA VAL A 266 -1.07 11.89 -3.69
C VAL A 266 -1.31 10.91 -4.85
N TYR A 267 -0.73 11.22 -6.01
CA TYR A 267 -0.86 10.40 -7.22
C TYR A 267 0.52 10.07 -7.80
N GLY A 268 0.65 8.85 -8.30
CA GLY A 268 1.86 8.26 -8.82
C GLY A 268 2.65 7.51 -7.74
N PRO A 269 3.44 6.49 -8.15
CA PRO A 269 4.36 5.76 -7.28
C PRO A 269 5.18 6.66 -6.35
N LYS A 270 5.72 7.77 -6.87
CA LYS A 270 6.57 8.69 -6.12
C LYS A 270 5.83 9.34 -4.95
N ASP A 271 4.61 9.84 -5.20
CA ASP A 271 3.84 10.53 -4.17
C ASP A 271 3.23 9.55 -3.17
N CYS A 272 2.76 8.39 -3.62
CA CYS A 272 2.32 7.32 -2.72
C CYS A 272 3.46 6.86 -1.81
N ALA A 273 4.67 6.68 -2.36
CA ALA A 273 5.83 6.31 -1.56
C ALA A 273 6.27 7.41 -0.58
N LYS A 274 6.11 8.69 -0.96
CA LYS A 274 6.35 9.81 -0.05
C LYS A 274 5.29 9.84 1.05
N ALA A 275 4.01 9.69 0.71
CA ALA A 275 2.89 9.70 1.64
C ALA A 275 2.99 8.59 2.68
N ALA A 276 3.42 7.40 2.26
CA ALA A 276 3.67 6.26 3.13
C ALA A 276 4.71 6.60 4.22
N ARG A 277 5.76 7.36 3.91
CA ARG A 277 6.72 7.79 4.94
C ARG A 277 6.01 8.70 5.95
N GLY A 278 5.88 8.27 7.19
CA GLY A 278 5.13 8.97 8.26
C GLY A 278 5.59 10.40 8.58
N ASN A 279 6.66 10.89 7.94
CA ASN A 279 7.13 12.28 8.02
C ASN A 279 6.59 13.19 6.90
N SER A 280 5.75 12.68 6.00
CA SER A 280 5.18 13.44 4.88
C SER A 280 4.16 14.51 5.30
N GLY A 281 3.75 14.49 6.57
CA GLY A 281 2.64 15.27 7.11
C GLY A 281 1.26 14.69 6.73
N LEU A 282 1.19 13.78 5.76
CA LEU A 282 0.03 12.95 5.53
C LEU A 282 0.05 11.84 6.59
N GLY A 283 -0.96 11.79 7.44
CA GLY A 283 -1.06 10.74 8.44
C GLY A 283 -1.24 9.37 7.79
N ILE A 284 -0.90 8.32 8.54
CA ILE A 284 -1.06 6.92 8.08
C ILE A 284 -2.52 6.65 7.74
N THR A 285 -3.45 7.16 8.56
CA THR A 285 -4.88 7.10 8.30
C THR A 285 -5.21 7.56 6.90
N GLU A 286 -4.77 8.75 6.51
CA GLU A 286 -5.02 9.32 5.20
C GLU A 286 -4.38 8.45 4.09
N ASN A 287 -3.12 8.02 4.25
CA ASN A 287 -2.48 7.17 3.23
C ASN A 287 -3.25 5.85 2.98
N THR A 288 -3.76 5.22 4.04
CA THR A 288 -4.60 4.01 3.92
C THR A 288 -6.01 4.28 3.37
N LEU A 289 -6.37 5.54 3.19
CA LEU A 289 -7.60 5.98 2.53
C LEU A 289 -7.32 6.60 1.16
N ASN A 290 -6.11 6.47 0.62
CA ASN A 290 -5.74 6.97 -0.70
C ASN A 290 -5.91 5.89 -1.77
N ALA A 291 -6.73 6.14 -2.80
CA ALA A 291 -6.96 5.16 -3.87
C ALA A 291 -5.69 4.81 -4.63
N ASP A 292 -4.83 5.79 -4.88
CA ASP A 292 -3.61 5.57 -5.63
C ASP A 292 -2.59 4.74 -4.83
N SER A 293 -2.54 4.88 -3.50
CA SER A 293 -1.70 4.03 -2.66
C SER A 293 -2.06 2.54 -2.81
N TYR A 294 -3.36 2.23 -2.95
CA TYR A 294 -3.83 0.88 -3.29
C TYR A 294 -3.45 0.47 -4.71
N ALA A 295 -3.69 1.31 -5.70
CA ALA A 295 -3.36 1.00 -7.08
C ALA A 295 -1.86 0.71 -7.27
N GLU A 296 -0.99 1.56 -6.71
CA GLU A 296 0.46 1.40 -6.84
C GLU A 296 0.99 0.23 -6.01
N PHE A 297 0.44 -0.01 -4.81
CA PHE A 297 0.76 -1.22 -4.04
C PHE A 297 0.39 -2.50 -4.81
N MET A 298 -0.83 -2.59 -5.34
CA MET A 298 -1.27 -3.79 -6.06
C MET A 298 -0.51 -3.98 -7.36
N LEU A 299 -0.20 -2.89 -8.07
CA LEU A 299 0.61 -2.92 -9.27
C LEU A 299 2.04 -3.40 -8.98
N ALA A 300 2.64 -2.89 -7.91
CA ALA A 300 3.97 -3.31 -7.48
C ALA A 300 4.00 -4.81 -7.12
N MET A 301 2.96 -5.31 -6.45
CA MET A 301 2.78 -6.73 -6.16
C MET A 301 2.66 -7.58 -7.41
N TYR A 302 1.85 -7.14 -8.38
CA TYR A 302 1.67 -7.81 -9.66
C TYR A 302 2.99 -7.93 -10.44
N TRP A 303 3.73 -6.83 -10.58
CA TRP A 303 5.02 -6.86 -11.28
C TRP A 303 6.07 -7.66 -10.52
N LYS A 304 6.10 -7.57 -9.19
CA LYS A 304 7.00 -8.36 -8.35
C LYS A 304 6.85 -9.86 -8.60
N ASP A 305 5.61 -10.34 -8.76
CA ASP A 305 5.35 -11.75 -9.08
C ASP A 305 5.91 -12.13 -10.47
N LEU A 306 5.72 -11.27 -11.46
CA LEU A 306 6.18 -11.50 -12.83
C LEU A 306 7.71 -11.38 -13.00
N PHE A 307 8.37 -10.56 -12.18
CA PHE A 307 9.81 -10.34 -12.22
C PHE A 307 10.56 -11.07 -11.09
N ASN A 308 10.12 -12.29 -10.75
CA ASN A 308 10.83 -13.21 -9.84
C ASN A 308 11.13 -12.60 -8.45
N GLY A 309 10.20 -11.83 -7.90
CA GLY A 309 10.30 -11.28 -6.55
C GLY A 309 10.99 -9.92 -6.45
N GLN A 310 11.42 -9.33 -7.56
CA GLN A 310 12.04 -8.00 -7.58
C GLN A 310 10.99 -6.89 -7.62
N LEU A 311 11.04 -5.99 -6.64
CA LEU A 311 10.16 -4.84 -6.56
C LEU A 311 10.66 -3.72 -7.48
N LEU A 312 9.76 -3.14 -8.27
CA LEU A 312 10.08 -1.96 -9.07
C LEU A 312 10.02 -0.70 -8.20
N PRO A 313 11.09 0.11 -8.15
CA PRO A 313 11.09 1.36 -7.40
C PRO A 313 10.25 2.44 -8.13
N PRO A 314 9.83 3.50 -7.43
CA PRO A 314 9.44 4.75 -8.07
C PRO A 314 10.62 5.28 -8.87
N THR A 315 10.36 5.90 -10.03
CA THR A 315 11.42 6.44 -10.87
C THR A 315 12.07 7.64 -10.17
N SER A 316 13.38 7.58 -9.89
CA SER A 316 14.10 8.68 -9.25
C SER A 316 14.44 9.83 -10.20
N THR A 317 14.51 9.56 -11.50
CA THR A 317 14.76 10.54 -12.57
C THR A 317 13.95 10.15 -13.82
N LEU A 318 12.87 10.88 -14.14
CA LEU A 318 12.17 10.65 -15.41
C LEU A 318 13.03 11.24 -16.54
N SER A 319 14.01 10.48 -17.03
CA SER A 319 14.61 10.80 -18.32
C SER A 319 13.56 10.50 -19.40
N VAL A 320 13.02 11.56 -20.01
CA VAL A 320 11.92 11.51 -21.00
C VAL A 320 12.29 10.65 -22.23
N THR A 321 13.58 10.38 -22.43
CA THR A 321 14.12 9.65 -23.58
C THR A 321 13.86 8.14 -23.59
N GLU A 322 13.42 7.54 -22.48
CA GLU A 322 13.21 6.08 -22.36
C GLU A 322 11.75 5.67 -22.12
N ALA A 323 10.80 6.49 -22.55
CA ALA A 323 9.38 6.20 -22.37
C ALA A 323 8.90 5.02 -23.25
N PRO A 324 7.99 4.14 -22.76
CA PRO A 324 7.46 3.00 -23.53
C PRO A 324 6.79 3.38 -24.86
N PRO A 325 6.80 2.49 -25.88
CA PRO A 325 6.00 2.66 -27.10
C PRO A 325 4.51 2.82 -26.73
N GLY A 326 3.87 3.90 -27.20
CA GLY A 326 2.52 4.32 -26.77
C GLY A 326 2.51 5.71 -26.14
N VAL A 327 3.67 6.15 -25.63
CA VAL A 327 3.95 7.55 -25.32
C VAL A 327 4.08 8.30 -26.65
N ASN A 328 3.39 9.43 -26.83
CA ASN A 328 3.59 10.24 -28.03
C ASN A 328 4.99 10.89 -28.01
N GLN A 329 5.97 10.21 -28.62
CA GLN A 329 7.36 10.65 -28.69
C GLN A 329 7.55 11.99 -29.42
N SER A 330 6.57 12.42 -30.23
CA SER A 330 6.67 13.65 -31.03
C SER A 330 6.21 14.91 -30.30
N THR A 331 5.36 14.77 -29.28
CA THR A 331 4.91 15.91 -28.45
C THR A 331 5.60 15.93 -27.09
N GLY A 332 6.17 14.81 -26.64
CA GLY A 332 6.59 14.68 -25.23
C GLY A 332 5.41 14.64 -24.26
N ASP A 333 4.18 14.82 -24.78
CA ASP A 333 2.94 14.79 -24.01
C ASP A 333 2.58 13.34 -23.75
N PHE A 334 3.17 12.81 -22.69
CA PHE A 334 2.29 12.40 -21.64
C PHE A 334 1.89 13.65 -20.86
N GLU A 335 0.60 13.86 -20.65
CA GLU A 335 0.17 14.53 -19.43
C GLU A 335 0.11 13.51 -18.27
N LEU A 336 0.99 12.48 -18.27
CA LEU A 336 1.79 12.29 -17.06
C LEU A 336 2.61 13.56 -17.01
N VAL A 337 2.05 14.65 -16.45
CA VAL A 337 2.88 15.74 -15.95
C VAL A 337 3.93 15.00 -15.17
N SER A 338 5.14 14.97 -15.71
CA SER A 338 6.22 14.25 -15.09
C SER A 338 6.22 14.77 -13.66
N ASP A 339 6.11 13.89 -12.68
CA ASP A 339 6.32 14.27 -11.29
C ASP A 339 7.80 14.72 -11.06
N ASN A 340 8.56 15.04 -12.14
CA ASN A 340 9.68 15.97 -12.19
C ASN A 340 9.22 17.37 -11.74
N ASP A 341 8.84 17.47 -10.48
CA ASP A 341 9.32 18.60 -9.73
C ASP A 341 10.84 18.43 -9.61
N ASP A 342 11.60 19.21 -10.38
CA ASP A 342 13.07 19.29 -10.33
C ASP A 342 13.57 19.68 -8.93
N SER A 343 12.67 20.05 -8.01
CA SER A 343 12.97 20.15 -6.57
C SER A 343 13.22 18.79 -5.89
N TYR A 344 13.25 17.69 -6.66
CA TYR A 344 13.72 16.40 -6.18
C TYR A 344 15.23 16.47 -5.92
N VAL A 345 15.59 16.75 -4.67
CA VAL A 345 16.88 16.30 -4.14
C VAL A 345 16.89 14.79 -4.34
N ASP A 346 17.96 14.24 -4.90
CA ASP A 346 18.15 12.80 -5.07
C ASP A 346 18.02 12.09 -3.70
N PHE A 347 16.81 11.65 -3.34
CA PHE A 347 16.50 11.12 -2.01
C PHE A 347 16.90 9.65 -1.86
N ALA A 348 17.49 9.04 -2.89
CA ALA A 348 18.26 7.81 -2.74
C ALA A 348 19.47 8.02 -1.80
N ALA A 349 19.91 9.27 -1.59
CA ALA A 349 21.06 9.58 -0.74
C ALA A 349 20.77 9.70 0.77
N GLN A 350 19.50 9.65 1.23
CA GLN A 350 19.19 9.86 2.66
C GLN A 350 18.33 8.79 3.35
N VAL A 351 17.87 7.77 2.63
CA VAL A 351 17.62 6.49 3.30
C VAL A 351 18.92 5.72 3.18
N THR A 352 19.86 5.94 4.11
CA THR A 352 20.92 4.95 4.31
C THR A 352 20.22 3.66 4.67
N GLN A 353 19.99 2.81 3.67
CA GLN A 353 19.58 1.43 3.88
C GLN A 353 20.45 0.88 5.01
N PRO A 354 19.85 0.25 6.03
CA PRO A 354 20.60 -0.21 7.19
C PRO A 354 21.80 -1.03 6.72
N GLN A 355 23.03 -0.54 6.99
CA GLN A 355 24.21 -1.23 6.49
C GLN A 355 24.42 -2.49 7.33
N LEU A 356 24.14 -3.65 6.72
CA LEU A 356 24.32 -4.95 7.35
C LEU A 356 25.76 -5.45 7.14
N THR A 357 26.44 -5.74 8.24
CA THR A 357 27.74 -6.41 8.27
C THR A 357 27.60 -7.75 8.99
N CYS A 358 27.81 -8.86 8.30
CA CYS A 358 27.69 -10.17 8.92
C CYS A 358 28.91 -10.54 9.76
N ALA A 359 28.66 -11.19 10.90
CA ALA A 359 29.73 -11.87 11.60
C ALA A 359 30.24 -12.99 10.68
N GLY A 360 31.56 -13.05 10.46
CA GLY A 360 32.18 -14.21 9.81
C GLY A 360 31.91 -15.49 10.60
N GLU A 361 32.22 -16.66 10.04
CA GLU A 361 32.18 -17.97 10.72
C GLU A 361 33.55 -18.26 11.38
N PRO A 362 33.90 -17.71 12.55
CA PRO A 362 35.24 -17.87 13.07
C PRO A 362 35.23 -19.05 14.08
N ALA A 363 36.39 -19.64 14.32
CA ALA A 363 36.50 -20.86 15.15
C ALA A 363 36.09 -20.66 16.63
N ASP A 364 35.90 -19.41 17.07
CA ASP A 364 35.55 -18.98 18.43
C ASP A 364 34.10 -18.48 18.58
N LYS A 365 33.31 -18.45 17.50
CA LYS A 365 31.87 -18.14 17.54
C LYS A 365 31.05 -19.39 17.22
N PRO A 366 30.68 -20.16 18.24
CA PRO A 366 29.77 -21.29 18.07
C PRO A 366 28.34 -20.76 17.79
N PRO A 367 27.59 -21.44 16.92
CA PRO A 367 26.29 -20.94 16.48
C PRO A 367 25.19 -21.14 17.55
N ALA A 368 24.11 -20.36 17.47
CA ALA A 368 22.87 -20.59 18.21
C ALA A 368 21.65 -20.71 17.27
N THR A 369 20.52 -21.18 17.79
CA THR A 369 19.28 -21.31 17.00
C THR A 369 18.59 -19.96 16.86
N GLN A 370 17.99 -19.72 15.69
CA GLN A 370 17.30 -18.45 15.39
C GLN A 370 16.15 -18.17 16.36
N ALA A 371 15.35 -19.19 16.69
CA ALA A 371 14.21 -19.03 17.60
C ALA A 371 14.64 -18.57 19.00
N TRP A 372 15.76 -19.09 19.51
CA TRP A 372 16.28 -18.69 20.81
C TRP A 372 16.81 -17.26 20.79
N ILE A 373 17.59 -16.86 19.77
CA ILE A 373 18.09 -15.48 19.64
C ILE A 373 16.91 -14.50 19.51
N ALA A 374 15.89 -14.82 18.71
CA ALA A 374 14.69 -13.99 18.55
C ALA A 374 13.96 -13.77 19.89
N ALA A 375 13.85 -14.79 20.74
CA ALA A 375 13.27 -14.63 22.07
C ALA A 375 14.08 -13.69 22.96
N GLN A 376 15.42 -13.75 22.90
CA GLN A 376 16.30 -12.85 23.65
C GLN A 376 16.24 -11.41 23.13
N ILE A 377 16.10 -11.20 21.81
CA ILE A 377 15.90 -9.87 21.22
C ILE A 377 14.66 -9.18 21.82
N ASN A 378 13.54 -9.89 21.93
CA ASN A 378 12.31 -9.32 22.49
C ASN A 378 12.47 -8.89 23.96
N ASP A 379 13.10 -9.72 24.78
CA ASP A 379 13.39 -9.40 26.18
C ASP A 379 14.33 -8.19 26.30
N TYR A 380 15.40 -8.18 25.50
CA TYR A 380 16.37 -7.09 25.45
C TYR A 380 15.74 -5.75 25.05
N CYS A 381 14.98 -5.74 23.94
CA CYS A 381 14.36 -4.53 23.43
C CYS A 381 13.29 -3.97 24.38
N THR A 382 12.51 -4.84 25.03
CA THR A 382 11.54 -4.42 26.06
C THR A 382 12.25 -3.74 27.23
N GLN A 383 13.38 -4.28 27.68
CA GLN A 383 14.15 -3.70 28.77
C GLN A 383 14.73 -2.33 28.42
N ILE A 384 15.30 -2.19 27.21
CA ILE A 384 15.88 -0.93 26.75
C ILE A 384 14.81 0.15 26.57
N ALA A 385 13.72 -0.17 25.88
CA ALA A 385 12.64 0.79 25.65
C ALA A 385 12.04 1.29 26.97
N ASN A 386 11.79 0.39 27.93
CA ASN A 386 11.28 0.75 29.26
C ASN A 386 12.26 1.62 30.09
N SER A 387 13.54 1.60 29.74
CA SER A 387 14.54 2.44 30.42
C SER A 387 14.63 3.87 29.87
N GLY A 388 13.95 4.17 28.75
CA GLY A 388 14.05 5.47 28.08
C GLY A 388 15.49 5.76 27.60
N TRP A 389 16.19 4.73 27.14
CA TRP A 389 17.61 4.83 26.85
C TRP A 389 17.89 5.68 25.61
N ILE A 390 18.90 6.54 25.70
CA ILE A 390 19.36 7.41 24.62
C ILE A 390 20.78 7.03 24.21
N VAL A 391 20.96 6.65 22.95
CA VAL A 391 22.26 6.41 22.31
C VAL A 391 22.84 7.75 21.86
N ASN A 392 24.02 8.10 22.36
CA ASN A 392 24.78 9.26 21.91
C ASN A 392 26.29 9.02 22.07
N SER A 393 27.10 9.91 21.51
CA SER A 393 28.56 9.79 21.52
C SER A 393 29.20 9.83 22.92
N THR A 394 28.52 10.42 23.91
CA THR A 394 29.05 10.66 25.26
C THR A 394 28.84 9.45 26.17
N LEU A 395 27.76 8.70 25.97
CA LEU A 395 27.43 7.51 26.75
C LEU A 395 28.13 6.26 26.22
N GLY A 396 28.81 6.33 25.06
CA GLY A 396 29.75 5.34 24.52
C GLY A 396 29.12 4.04 24.02
N GLN A 397 28.38 3.32 24.87
CA GLN A 397 27.73 2.04 24.59
C GLN A 397 26.69 1.76 25.67
N TYR A 398 25.52 1.20 25.31
CA TYR A 398 24.60 0.67 26.31
C TYR A 398 24.39 -0.82 26.19
N GLY A 399 24.43 -1.45 27.37
CA GLY A 399 23.86 -2.76 27.63
C GLY A 399 24.26 -3.84 26.64
N PRO A 400 25.52 -4.28 26.58
CA PRO A 400 25.76 -5.67 26.22
C PRO A 400 25.02 -6.55 27.26
N LYS A 401 23.83 -7.06 26.91
CA LYS A 401 23.19 -8.09 27.73
C LYS A 401 23.74 -9.43 27.25
N GLY A 402 24.61 -9.99 28.09
CA GLY A 402 25.12 -11.34 27.93
C GLY A 402 24.07 -12.33 28.43
N TYR A 403 23.58 -13.18 27.54
CA TYR A 403 22.76 -14.34 27.90
C TYR A 403 23.70 -15.53 28.05
N VAL A 404 23.93 -15.92 29.31
CA VAL A 404 24.84 -17.02 29.67
C VAL A 404 24.26 -18.35 29.22
N ALA A 405 25.07 -19.19 28.58
CA ALA A 405 24.67 -20.56 28.27
C ALA A 405 24.35 -21.40 29.52
N GLY A 406 23.35 -22.28 29.44
CA GLY A 406 23.10 -23.29 30.46
C GLY A 406 22.03 -23.02 31.53
N ASN A 407 21.28 -21.91 31.50
CA ASN A 407 20.10 -21.76 32.39
C ASN A 407 18.74 -21.85 31.68
N THR A 408 18.65 -21.69 30.35
CA THR A 408 17.37 -21.84 29.61
C THR A 408 17.49 -22.24 28.13
N ALA A 409 18.67 -22.56 27.60
CA ALA A 409 18.86 -23.01 26.21
C ALA A 409 19.35 -24.47 26.18
N PRO A 410 18.56 -25.45 25.69
CA PRO A 410 18.97 -26.86 25.70
C PRO A 410 20.12 -27.19 24.73
N ASP A 411 20.41 -26.34 23.73
CA ASP A 411 21.29 -26.69 22.60
C ASP A 411 22.47 -25.74 22.36
N SER A 412 22.83 -24.88 23.32
CA SER A 412 23.89 -23.86 23.13
C SER A 412 24.82 -23.76 24.34
N GLU A 413 26.09 -24.15 24.18
CA GLU A 413 27.20 -23.90 25.13
C GLU A 413 27.73 -22.46 25.06
N ASN A 414 26.97 -21.55 24.42
CA ASN A 414 27.48 -20.29 23.90
C ASN A 414 26.77 -19.10 24.54
N ASP A 415 27.54 -18.07 24.89
CA ASP A 415 26.99 -16.80 25.34
C ASP A 415 26.48 -16.01 24.12
N LEU A 416 25.27 -15.43 24.22
CA LEU A 416 24.73 -14.48 23.25
C LEU A 416 24.89 -13.06 23.77
N TRP A 417 25.33 -12.17 22.90
CA TRP A 417 25.52 -10.75 23.20
C TRP A 417 24.67 -9.92 22.26
N LEU A 418 23.79 -9.10 22.83
CA LEU A 418 23.02 -8.07 22.14
C LEU A 418 23.49 -6.71 22.66
N SER A 419 23.78 -5.77 21.76
CA SER A 419 24.23 -4.42 22.12
C SER A 419 23.76 -3.37 21.11
N VAL A 420 23.40 -2.19 21.62
CA VAL A 420 23.17 -0.98 20.83
C VAL A 420 24.20 0.08 21.23
N SER A 421 24.90 0.64 20.24
CA SER A 421 25.96 1.61 20.47
C SER A 421 25.89 2.78 19.52
N HIS A 422 26.49 3.92 19.87
CA HIS A 422 26.54 5.06 18.97
C HIS A 422 27.42 4.75 17.77
N ASP A 423 26.92 5.05 16.58
CA ASP A 423 27.67 4.91 15.34
C ASP A 423 28.74 6.02 15.27
N PRO A 424 30.05 5.70 15.25
CA PRO A 424 31.10 6.69 15.16
C PRO A 424 31.09 7.48 13.84
N GLY A 425 30.35 7.02 12.83
CA GLY A 425 30.11 7.76 11.59
C GLY A 425 29.12 8.93 11.74
N CYS A 426 28.38 9.01 12.84
CA CYS A 426 27.41 10.08 13.10
C CYS A 426 27.98 11.26 13.89
N ASP A 427 27.28 12.40 13.80
CA ASP A 427 27.63 13.61 14.55
C ASP A 427 27.60 13.34 16.06
N VAL A 428 28.64 13.79 16.77
CA VAL A 428 28.80 13.59 18.20
C VAL A 428 27.68 14.22 19.04
N ASN A 429 26.94 15.19 18.49
CA ASN A 429 25.82 15.83 19.15
C ASN A 429 24.47 15.13 18.88
N THR A 430 24.46 14.11 18.01
CA THR A 430 23.25 13.35 17.72
C THR A 430 22.95 12.40 18.87
N ALA A 431 21.69 12.42 19.28
CA ALA A 431 21.12 11.55 20.29
C ALA A 431 19.91 10.83 19.70
N TYR A 432 19.81 9.53 19.96
CA TYR A 432 18.74 8.69 19.46
C TYR A 432 18.14 7.90 20.62
N GLU A 433 16.86 8.11 20.90
CA GLU A 433 16.11 7.31 21.86
C GLU A 433 15.75 5.97 21.22
N VAL A 434 16.09 4.87 21.90
CA VAL A 434 15.84 3.53 21.36
C VAL A 434 14.39 3.13 21.62
N GLU A 435 13.58 3.22 20.58
CA GLU A 435 12.20 2.72 20.60
C GLU A 435 12.13 1.18 20.50
N LEU A 436 11.06 0.60 21.04
CA LEU A 436 10.86 -0.85 21.04
C LEU A 436 10.79 -1.42 19.63
N SER A 437 10.05 -0.76 18.73
CA SER A 437 9.87 -1.16 17.34
C SER A 437 11.19 -1.17 16.57
N ASP A 438 11.93 -0.08 16.65
CA ASP A 438 13.22 0.09 15.95
C ASP A 438 14.23 -0.95 16.44
N CYS A 439 14.27 -1.20 17.76
CA CYS A 439 15.12 -2.23 18.33
C CYS A 439 14.80 -3.63 17.77
N GLN A 440 13.53 -4.02 17.76
CA GLN A 440 13.12 -5.32 17.24
C GLN A 440 13.38 -5.44 15.74
N GLU A 441 13.13 -4.38 14.98
CA GLU A 441 13.36 -4.33 13.54
C GLU A 441 14.85 -4.51 13.21
N PHE A 442 15.73 -3.67 13.75
CA PHE A 442 17.15 -3.69 13.37
C PHE A 442 17.88 -4.94 13.89
N PHE A 443 17.51 -5.47 15.06
CA PHE A 443 18.01 -6.78 15.48
C PHE A 443 17.43 -7.93 14.65
N GLY A 444 16.18 -7.82 14.18
CA GLY A 444 15.58 -8.75 13.24
C GLY A 444 16.36 -8.79 11.92
N ILE A 445 16.75 -7.63 11.40
CA ILE A 445 17.61 -7.51 10.21
C ILE A 445 18.99 -8.11 10.48
N ALA A 446 19.62 -7.80 11.62
CA ALA A 446 20.92 -8.35 11.99
C ALA A 446 20.92 -9.89 12.11
N LEU A 447 19.84 -10.46 12.64
CA LEU A 447 19.68 -11.91 12.83
C LEU A 447 19.37 -12.64 11.52
N ASN A 448 18.47 -12.09 10.72
CA ASN A 448 17.92 -12.78 9.55
C ASN A 448 18.66 -12.46 8.27
N GLY A 449 19.21 -11.25 8.15
CA GLY A 449 20.02 -10.84 7.00
C GLY A 449 21.36 -11.57 6.92
N CYS A 450 21.85 -12.10 8.04
CA CYS A 450 23.05 -12.93 8.11
C CYS A 450 22.71 -14.41 8.24
N ASN A 451 23.47 -15.25 7.54
CA ASN A 451 23.28 -16.70 7.51
C ASN A 451 21.81 -17.07 7.17
N THR A 452 21.28 -16.48 6.10
CA THR A 452 19.87 -16.54 5.68
C THR A 452 19.32 -17.96 5.52
N ASN A 453 20.20 -18.93 5.24
CA ASN A 453 19.83 -20.30 4.91
C ASN A 453 19.87 -21.24 6.13
N SER A 454 20.17 -20.75 7.34
CA SER A 454 20.32 -21.58 8.54
C SER A 454 19.42 -21.12 9.69
N LEU A 455 18.41 -21.93 10.01
CA LEU A 455 17.56 -21.72 11.18
C LEU A 455 18.23 -22.17 12.48
N THR A 456 19.17 -23.11 12.39
CA THR A 456 19.83 -23.76 13.53
C THR A 456 21.24 -23.26 13.77
N ARG A 457 21.80 -22.48 12.84
CA ARG A 457 23.16 -21.97 12.94
C ARG A 457 23.23 -20.48 12.65
N LYS A 458 23.10 -19.66 13.69
CA LYS A 458 23.24 -18.21 13.63
C LYS A 458 24.44 -17.77 14.46
N TRP A 459 25.26 -16.90 13.89
CA TRP A 459 26.49 -16.37 14.53
C TRP A 459 26.38 -14.90 14.91
N GLY A 460 25.38 -14.22 14.33
CA GLY A 460 25.09 -12.82 14.54
C GLY A 460 25.43 -11.94 13.34
N GLY A 461 25.34 -10.63 13.55
CA GLY A 461 25.46 -9.60 12.54
C GLY A 461 25.33 -8.23 13.18
N GLN A 462 25.77 -7.22 12.45
CA GLN A 462 25.68 -5.83 12.85
C GLN A 462 24.88 -5.05 11.81
N VAL A 463 23.94 -4.23 12.26
CA VAL A 463 23.22 -3.27 11.43
C VAL A 463 23.61 -1.87 11.88
N GLN A 464 23.88 -0.98 10.94
CA GLN A 464 24.08 0.44 11.19
C GLN A 464 22.85 1.22 10.70
N ALA A 465 22.10 1.83 11.61
CA ALA A 465 20.89 2.59 11.34
C ALA A 465 20.61 3.60 12.47
N ASN A 466 20.01 4.74 12.15
CA ASN A 466 19.61 5.79 13.11
C ASN A 466 20.76 6.25 14.04
N CYS A 467 21.98 6.39 13.50
CA CYS A 467 23.17 6.71 14.29
C CYS A 467 23.49 5.73 15.42
N ALA A 468 23.01 4.49 15.28
CA ALA A 468 23.29 3.39 16.16
C ALA A 468 23.83 2.17 15.40
N LEU A 469 24.68 1.40 16.08
CA LEU A 469 25.13 0.07 15.68
C LEU A 469 24.40 -0.96 16.53
N TRP A 470 23.63 -1.81 15.87
CA TRP A 470 22.81 -2.88 16.43
C TRP A 470 23.54 -4.20 16.21
N ASN A 471 24.15 -4.77 17.25
CA ASN A 471 25.04 -5.91 17.11
C ASN A 471 24.55 -7.15 17.86
N ILE A 472 24.50 -8.27 17.13
CA ILE A 472 24.27 -9.63 17.62
C ILE A 472 25.58 -10.39 17.48
N THR A 473 26.06 -11.04 18.53
CA THR A 473 27.24 -11.91 18.42
C THR A 473 27.12 -13.09 19.38
N THR A 474 27.47 -14.29 18.91
CA THR A 474 27.67 -15.48 19.76
C THR A 474 29.15 -15.68 20.08
N ARG A 475 29.47 -16.25 21.25
CA ARG A 475 30.86 -16.54 21.67
C ARG A 475 30.97 -17.88 22.40
N ALA A 476 32.10 -18.56 22.20
CA ALA A 476 32.44 -19.78 22.93
C ALA A 476 32.82 -19.48 24.39
N GLY A 477 32.22 -20.25 25.31
CA GLY A 477 32.52 -20.21 26.74
C GLY A 477 31.91 -19.02 27.47
N HIS A 478 31.92 -19.10 28.80
CA HIS A 478 31.38 -18.08 29.68
C HIS A 478 32.39 -16.95 29.88
N ASN A 479 32.09 -15.77 29.38
CA ASN A 479 32.83 -14.57 29.76
C ASN A 479 31.92 -13.62 30.54
N THR A 480 32.22 -13.39 31.81
CA THR A 480 31.49 -12.43 32.64
C THR A 480 31.75 -10.99 32.24
N MET A 481 32.70 -10.73 31.33
CA MET A 481 33.00 -9.41 30.80
C MET A 481 32.71 -9.33 29.28
N PRO A 482 31.87 -8.38 28.84
CA PRO A 482 31.63 -8.15 27.42
C PRO A 482 32.93 -7.74 26.69
N PRO A 483 33.09 -8.06 25.39
CA PRO A 483 34.33 -7.86 24.64
C PRO A 483 34.79 -6.40 24.46
N ASN A 484 34.07 -5.39 24.94
CA ASN A 484 34.56 -4.02 25.16
C ASN A 484 33.92 -3.47 26.44
N GLY A 485 34.43 -3.87 27.60
CA GLY A 485 33.80 -3.61 28.89
C GLY A 485 33.96 -2.19 29.44
N TYR A 486 33.12 -1.87 30.43
CA TYR A 486 33.65 -1.50 31.75
C TYR A 486 33.15 -2.48 32.83
N PRO A 487 33.89 -2.63 33.95
CA PRO A 487 33.68 -3.63 35.00
C PRO A 487 32.45 -3.34 35.87
N PRO A 488 32.06 -4.28 36.75
CA PRO A 488 31.03 -4.01 37.76
C PRO A 488 31.48 -2.90 38.73
N LYS A 489 30.49 -2.17 39.25
CA LYS A 489 30.59 -0.99 40.12
C LYS A 489 31.66 -1.05 41.20
#